data_AF-A0A495ZCS7-F1
#
_entry.id   AF-A0A495ZCS7-F1
#
_cell.length_a   1.000
_cell.length_b   1.000
_cell.length_c   1.000
_cell.angle_alpha   90.00
_cell.angle_beta   90.00
_cell.angle_gamma   90.00
#
_symmetry.space_group_name_H-M   'P 1'
#
loop_
_entity.id
_entity.type
_entity.pdbx_description
1 polymer ?
#
loop_
_entity_poly.entity_id
_entity_poly.type
_entity_poly.pdbx_seq_one_letter_code
_entity_poly.pdbx_strand_id
1 'polypeptide(L)'
;MKLGERLRLIRKEKKLTLKDLGELADLSVPYLSGMERSVVNPSVETLQKVAKAYNMTVQNLFSGVEELGESTHATYPAGFESFLMDFESSYEIISDDWKELLLKINFRGRRPSSQTEWLELYLSLRRILSPKEEKVNDPKKHVIELVQDTVREYSSTQVPSFDEICTGLGLDVQEVSLPDGIDGMHRGRTIFVNSRIQNKERKRFTQFHEVTHYLIEQDGDLISELHDTTWGQDYGYERLLEQLCNIGAAEFLMPRKVFAGLYEERKFNVELIPYAARYFKSSTIATTIQFAQVAPNSCITAICEHGLMPDSTASSQTHFSNAKHRSAKQKLHITYSASSPATKYLLARSTEIPTDHLINQAFSQTRPIEGDSYVPFRSGKKMPCYCEALADGDKVYVLFHLTPPPNPNQETLF
;
A
#
# COMPACT_ATOMS: atom_id res chain seq x y z
N MET A 1 -35.72 -18.48 4.44
CA MET A 1 -35.72 -18.52 5.93
C MET A 1 -34.97 -17.31 6.47
N LYS A 2 -35.45 -16.62 7.52
CA LYS A 2 -34.76 -15.43 8.07
C LYS A 2 -33.62 -15.80 9.03
N LEU A 3 -32.64 -14.90 9.22
CA LEU A 3 -31.51 -15.10 10.14
C LEU A 3 -31.95 -15.51 11.56
N GLY A 4 -32.96 -14.85 12.14
CA GLY A 4 -33.47 -15.20 13.47
C GLY A 4 -34.03 -16.63 13.54
N GLU A 5 -34.72 -17.08 12.49
CA GLU A 5 -35.25 -18.45 12.39
C GLU A 5 -34.11 -19.47 12.27
N ARG A 6 -33.07 -19.14 11.51
CA ARG A 6 -31.88 -19.97 11.35
C ARG A 6 -31.10 -20.12 12.67
N LEU A 7 -30.88 -19.02 13.39
CA LEU A 7 -30.26 -19.05 14.73
C LEU A 7 -31.06 -19.96 15.68
N ARG A 8 -32.39 -19.84 15.67
CA ARG A 8 -33.27 -20.68 16.49
C ARG A 8 -33.19 -22.16 16.12
N LEU A 9 -33.10 -22.49 14.83
CA LEU A 9 -32.96 -23.86 14.37
C LEU A 9 -31.63 -24.46 14.80
N ILE A 10 -30.51 -23.77 14.55
CA ILE A 10 -29.17 -24.24 14.95
C ILE A 10 -29.12 -24.46 16.47
N ARG A 11 -29.68 -23.55 17.27
CA ARG A 11 -29.75 -23.71 18.72
C ARG A 11 -30.47 -25.00 19.12
N LYS A 12 -31.62 -25.28 18.50
CA LYS A 12 -32.42 -26.48 18.76
C LYS A 12 -31.70 -27.75 18.32
N GLU A 13 -31.04 -27.74 17.16
CA GLU A 13 -30.23 -28.87 16.67
C GLU A 13 -29.08 -29.20 17.63
N LYS A 14 -28.42 -28.16 18.17
CA LYS A 14 -27.37 -28.27 19.19
C LYS A 14 -27.92 -28.57 20.60
N LYS A 15 -29.24 -28.69 20.76
CA LYS A 15 -29.95 -28.96 22.03
C LYS A 15 -29.64 -27.95 23.15
N LEU A 16 -29.38 -26.70 22.80
CA LEU A 16 -29.11 -25.63 23.76
C LEU A 16 -30.39 -24.88 24.14
N THR A 17 -30.56 -24.55 25.42
CA THR A 17 -31.55 -23.54 25.84
C THR A 17 -31.03 -22.13 25.53
N LEU A 18 -31.90 -21.12 25.56
CA LEU A 18 -31.46 -19.73 25.44
C LEU A 18 -30.54 -19.32 26.60
N LYS A 19 -30.69 -19.94 27.77
CA LYS A 19 -29.83 -19.72 28.93
C LYS A 19 -28.43 -20.27 28.66
N ASP A 20 -28.34 -21.51 28.18
CA ASP A 20 -27.06 -22.16 27.87
C ASP A 20 -26.30 -21.39 26.78
N LEU A 21 -27.01 -20.94 25.74
CA LEU A 21 -26.41 -20.08 24.71
C LEU A 21 -25.95 -18.73 25.28
N GLY A 22 -26.71 -18.15 26.21
CA GLY A 22 -26.36 -16.89 26.86
C GLY A 22 -25.07 -16.99 27.67
N GLU A 23 -24.90 -18.10 28.40
CA GLU A 23 -23.67 -18.39 29.14
C GLU A 23 -22.47 -18.63 28.20
N LEU A 24 -22.68 -19.34 27.09
CA LEU A 24 -21.61 -19.64 26.12
C LEU A 24 -21.16 -18.44 25.27
N ALA A 25 -22.11 -17.57 24.90
CA ALA A 25 -21.85 -16.42 24.03
C ALA A 25 -21.62 -15.11 24.80
N ASP A 26 -21.74 -15.13 26.14
CA ASP A 26 -21.74 -13.93 26.99
C ASP A 26 -22.80 -12.90 26.55
N LEU A 27 -24.04 -13.36 26.42
CA LEU A 27 -25.19 -12.58 25.94
C LEU A 27 -26.43 -12.80 26.81
N SER A 28 -27.25 -11.75 26.99
CA SER A 28 -28.45 -11.86 27.81
C SER A 28 -29.56 -12.66 27.11
N VAL A 29 -30.29 -13.48 27.88
CA VAL A 29 -31.42 -14.28 27.39
C VAL A 29 -32.49 -13.43 26.67
N PRO A 30 -32.87 -12.22 27.17
CA PRO A 30 -33.81 -11.35 26.46
C PRO A 30 -33.28 -10.90 25.08
N TYR A 31 -31.98 -10.62 24.98
CA TYR A 31 -31.34 -10.21 23.73
C TYR A 31 -31.29 -11.36 22.72
N LEU A 32 -30.87 -12.55 23.14
CA LEU A 32 -30.92 -13.78 22.32
C LEU A 32 -32.34 -14.09 21.82
N SER A 33 -33.35 -13.99 22.69
CA SER A 33 -34.76 -14.16 22.32
C SER A 33 -35.25 -13.09 21.34
N GLY A 34 -34.75 -11.85 21.47
CA GLY A 34 -35.00 -10.77 20.52
C GLY A 34 -34.43 -11.07 19.13
N MET A 35 -33.21 -11.61 19.07
CA MET A 35 -32.56 -12.00 17.82
C MET A 35 -33.27 -13.16 17.11
N GLU A 36 -33.64 -14.22 17.84
CA GLU A 36 -34.35 -15.38 17.25
C GLU A 36 -35.73 -15.01 16.69
N ARG A 37 -36.36 -13.97 17.22
CA ARG A 37 -37.64 -13.44 16.74
C ARG A 37 -37.48 -12.34 15.69
N SER A 38 -36.26 -12.00 15.30
CA SER A 38 -35.95 -10.88 14.39
C SER A 38 -36.49 -9.52 14.89
N VAL A 39 -36.61 -9.35 16.21
CA VAL A 39 -37.02 -8.09 16.87
C VAL A 39 -35.82 -7.20 17.15
N VAL A 40 -34.64 -7.82 17.33
CA VAL A 40 -33.39 -7.12 17.63
C VAL A 40 -32.35 -7.49 16.58
N ASN A 41 -31.71 -6.47 16.02
CA ASN A 41 -30.66 -6.64 15.03
C ASN A 41 -29.30 -6.85 15.72
N PRO A 42 -28.62 -7.99 15.48
CA PRO A 42 -27.31 -8.23 16.05
C PRO A 42 -26.24 -7.33 15.44
N SER A 43 -25.18 -7.06 16.21
CA SER A 43 -23.92 -6.55 15.66
C SER A 43 -23.08 -7.69 15.08
N VAL A 44 -22.08 -7.35 14.27
CA VAL A 44 -21.09 -8.34 13.76
C VAL A 44 -20.39 -9.05 14.92
N GLU A 45 -20.01 -8.33 15.97
CA GLU A 45 -19.38 -8.90 17.17
C GLU A 45 -20.31 -9.92 17.88
N THR A 46 -21.60 -9.59 17.99
CA THR A 46 -22.61 -10.52 18.53
C THR A 46 -22.71 -11.79 17.68
N LEU A 47 -22.73 -11.67 16.36
CA LEU A 47 -22.78 -12.83 15.46
C LEU A 47 -21.53 -13.72 15.61
N GLN A 48 -20.35 -13.11 15.79
CA GLN A 48 -19.12 -13.84 16.07
C GLN A 48 -19.18 -14.60 17.40
N LYS A 49 -19.69 -13.97 18.47
CA LYS A 49 -19.89 -14.62 19.78
C LYS A 49 -20.82 -15.84 19.67
N VAL A 50 -21.93 -15.68 18.95
CA VAL A 50 -22.91 -16.76 18.74
C VAL A 50 -22.34 -17.90 17.87
N ALA A 51 -21.62 -17.57 16.79
CA ALA A 51 -20.96 -18.57 15.95
C ALA A 51 -19.94 -19.39 16.73
N LYS A 52 -19.12 -18.71 17.55
CA LYS A 52 -18.16 -19.34 18.46
C LYS A 52 -18.85 -20.26 19.46
N ALA A 53 -19.96 -19.82 20.05
CA ALA A 53 -20.75 -20.65 20.98
C ALA A 53 -21.31 -21.92 20.33
N TYR A 54 -21.66 -21.88 19.05
CA TYR A 54 -22.10 -23.08 18.30
C TYR A 54 -20.95 -23.95 17.76
N ASN A 55 -19.70 -23.52 17.95
CA ASN A 55 -18.51 -24.09 17.33
C ASN A 55 -18.63 -24.16 15.80
N MET A 56 -19.03 -23.04 15.21
CA MET A 56 -19.25 -22.88 13.77
C MET A 56 -18.67 -21.55 13.29
N THR A 57 -18.49 -21.40 11.99
CA THR A 57 -18.18 -20.09 11.39
C THR A 57 -19.45 -19.23 11.36
N VAL A 58 -19.28 -17.91 11.31
CA VAL A 58 -20.41 -16.99 11.09
C VAL A 58 -21.11 -17.33 9.77
N GLN A 59 -20.37 -17.68 8.73
CA GLN A 59 -20.89 -18.16 7.43
C GLN A 59 -21.91 -19.30 7.58
N ASN A 60 -21.65 -20.29 8.44
CA ASN A 60 -22.59 -21.40 8.67
C ASN A 60 -23.89 -20.97 9.38
N LEU A 61 -23.91 -19.80 10.03
CA LEU A 61 -25.14 -19.21 10.54
C LEU A 61 -26.06 -18.73 9.41
N PHE A 62 -25.54 -18.51 8.21
CA PHE A 62 -26.28 -18.03 7.04
C PHE A 62 -26.57 -19.13 6.01
N SER A 63 -26.02 -20.33 6.14
CA SER A 63 -26.29 -21.44 5.22
C SER A 63 -27.76 -21.88 5.27
N GLY A 64 -28.46 -21.87 4.13
CA GLY A 64 -29.88 -22.28 4.03
C GLY A 64 -30.89 -21.16 4.36
N VAL A 65 -30.43 -19.93 4.52
CA VAL A 65 -31.28 -18.73 4.46
C VAL A 65 -31.67 -18.56 2.98
N GLU A 66 -32.80 -19.14 2.56
CA GLU A 66 -33.31 -18.97 1.19
C GLU A 66 -33.46 -17.50 0.81
N GLU A 67 -32.84 -17.16 -0.34
CA GLU A 67 -33.22 -16.10 -1.28
C GLU A 67 -34.75 -16.08 -1.47
N LEU A 68 -35.31 -14.87 -1.58
CA LEU A 68 -36.47 -14.48 -2.41
C LEU A 68 -37.31 -13.39 -1.75
N GLY A 69 -37.56 -12.35 -2.55
CA GLY A 69 -38.91 -11.82 -2.71
C GLY A 69 -39.03 -10.32 -2.51
N GLU A 70 -38.93 -9.61 -3.64
CA GLU A 70 -39.51 -8.29 -3.96
C GLU A 70 -39.62 -7.28 -2.81
N SER A 71 -38.69 -6.32 -2.77
CA SER A 71 -38.96 -5.05 -2.09
C SER A 71 -39.30 -3.98 -3.11
N THR A 72 -40.59 -3.67 -3.15
CA THR A 72 -41.13 -2.42 -3.67
C THR A 72 -40.43 -1.24 -2.98
N HIS A 73 -40.07 -0.24 -3.79
CA HIS A 73 -39.36 0.99 -3.44
C HIS A 73 -39.67 1.53 -2.03
N ALA A 74 -38.69 1.47 -1.13
CA ALA A 74 -38.63 2.27 0.08
C ALA A 74 -37.24 2.89 0.18
N THR A 75 -37.18 4.22 0.13
CA THR A 75 -35.97 5.06 0.09
C THR A 75 -34.94 4.61 1.13
N TYR A 76 -33.70 4.43 0.68
CA TYR A 76 -32.61 3.98 1.52
C TYR A 76 -32.12 5.14 2.43
N PRO A 77 -31.44 4.85 3.56
CA PRO A 77 -30.78 5.90 4.33
C PRO A 77 -29.79 6.69 3.47
N ALA A 78 -29.69 8.01 3.62
CA ALA A 78 -28.83 8.85 2.77
C ALA A 78 -27.36 8.39 2.73
N GLY A 79 -26.80 7.95 3.87
CA GLY A 79 -25.45 7.38 3.92
C GLY A 79 -25.32 6.05 3.17
N PHE A 80 -26.40 5.25 3.12
CA PHE A 80 -26.44 3.99 2.38
C PHE A 80 -26.61 4.23 0.88
N GLU A 81 -27.44 5.20 0.49
CA GLU A 81 -27.56 5.64 -0.92
C GLU A 81 -26.24 6.17 -1.46
N SER A 82 -25.55 7.02 -0.69
CA SER A 82 -24.23 7.54 -1.04
C SER A 82 -23.21 6.41 -1.21
N PHE A 83 -23.26 5.40 -0.34
CA PHE A 83 -22.44 4.19 -0.45
C PHE A 83 -22.77 3.39 -1.72
N LEU A 84 -24.03 3.06 -1.97
CA LEU A 84 -24.41 2.30 -3.16
C LEU A 84 -24.02 3.03 -4.44
N MET A 85 -24.29 4.33 -4.51
CA MET A 85 -23.99 5.13 -5.69
C MET A 85 -22.48 5.19 -5.99
N ASP A 86 -21.64 5.37 -4.97
CA ASP A 86 -20.19 5.43 -5.14
C ASP A 86 -19.57 4.05 -5.38
N PHE A 87 -20.02 3.04 -4.63
CA PHE A 87 -19.52 1.67 -4.73
C PHE A 87 -19.92 1.02 -6.05
N GLU A 88 -21.20 1.07 -6.44
CA GLU A 88 -21.66 0.45 -7.69
C GLU A 88 -21.16 1.21 -8.94
N SER A 89 -20.72 2.47 -8.79
CA SER A 89 -20.06 3.21 -9.87
C SER A 89 -18.60 2.78 -10.10
N SER A 90 -17.95 2.17 -9.11
CA SER A 90 -16.50 1.92 -9.13
C SER A 90 -16.11 0.44 -9.06
N TYR A 91 -17.03 -0.42 -8.61
CA TYR A 91 -16.78 -1.83 -8.36
C TYR A 91 -17.82 -2.69 -9.10
N GLU A 92 -18.84 -3.19 -8.41
CA GLU A 92 -19.90 -4.03 -8.96
C GLU A 92 -21.25 -3.70 -8.31
N ILE A 93 -22.35 -4.05 -9.00
CA ILE A 93 -23.71 -3.91 -8.46
C ILE A 93 -23.85 -4.81 -7.24
N ILE A 94 -24.21 -4.22 -6.10
CA ILE A 94 -24.49 -5.00 -4.90
C ILE A 94 -25.86 -5.65 -5.07
N SER A 95 -25.91 -6.98 -5.02
CA SER A 95 -27.17 -7.73 -5.11
C SER A 95 -28.16 -7.29 -4.03
N ASP A 96 -29.45 -7.40 -4.31
CA ASP A 96 -30.50 -6.99 -3.36
C ASP A 96 -30.42 -7.74 -2.01
N ASP A 97 -29.95 -8.99 -1.99
CA ASP A 97 -29.73 -9.75 -0.75
C ASP A 97 -28.65 -9.12 0.13
N TRP A 98 -27.54 -8.68 -0.49
CA TRP A 98 -26.50 -7.94 0.20
C TRP A 98 -27.01 -6.59 0.71
N LYS A 99 -27.82 -5.88 -0.08
CA LYS A 99 -28.44 -4.62 0.35
C LYS A 99 -29.33 -4.83 1.58
N GLU A 100 -30.16 -5.86 1.56
CA GLU A 100 -31.05 -6.20 2.67
C GLU A 100 -30.26 -6.67 3.92
N LEU A 101 -29.20 -7.45 3.72
CA LEU A 101 -28.30 -7.90 4.78
C LEU A 101 -27.63 -6.71 5.49
N LEU A 102 -27.07 -5.77 4.72
CA LEU A 102 -26.45 -4.56 5.24
C LEU A 102 -27.44 -3.76 6.08
N LEU A 103 -28.65 -3.53 5.56
CA LEU A 103 -29.70 -2.76 6.25
C LEU A 103 -30.17 -3.39 7.56
N LYS A 104 -29.99 -4.71 7.73
CA LYS A 104 -30.38 -5.46 8.92
C LYS A 104 -29.27 -5.58 9.97
N ILE A 105 -28.01 -5.29 9.64
CA ILE A 105 -26.88 -5.46 10.56
C ILE A 105 -26.48 -4.12 11.18
N ASN A 106 -26.28 -4.12 12.50
CA ASN A 106 -25.72 -2.97 13.19
C ASN A 106 -24.19 -3.00 13.12
N PHE A 107 -23.56 -1.88 12.80
CA PHE A 107 -22.12 -1.69 12.82
C PHE A 107 -21.70 -0.99 14.12
N ARG A 108 -20.81 -1.62 14.89
CA ARG A 108 -20.37 -1.14 16.22
C ARG A 108 -21.54 -0.83 17.18
N GLY A 109 -22.60 -1.65 17.14
CA GLY A 109 -23.76 -1.55 18.04
C GLY A 109 -24.79 -0.49 17.64
N ARG A 110 -24.58 0.25 16.55
CA ARG A 110 -25.54 1.22 16.00
C ARG A 110 -25.73 1.02 14.49
N ARG A 111 -26.68 1.73 13.89
CA ARG A 111 -26.77 1.76 12.42
C ARG A 111 -25.65 2.62 11.84
N PRO A 112 -25.01 2.19 10.74
CA PRO A 112 -24.10 3.05 9.99
C PRO A 112 -24.82 4.31 9.54
N SER A 113 -24.12 5.43 9.60
CA SER A 113 -24.65 6.77 9.36
C SER A 113 -24.00 7.50 8.19
N SER A 114 -22.78 7.11 7.81
CA SER A 114 -22.03 7.67 6.68
C SER A 114 -21.73 6.62 5.63
N GLN A 115 -21.41 7.06 4.42
CA GLN A 115 -20.92 6.22 3.32
C GLN A 115 -19.75 5.33 3.74
N THR A 116 -18.76 5.90 4.42
CA THR A 116 -17.58 5.17 4.91
C THR A 116 -17.96 4.05 5.88
N GLU A 117 -18.88 4.31 6.82
CA GLU A 117 -19.32 3.27 7.77
C GLU A 117 -20.10 2.14 7.06
N TRP A 118 -20.85 2.45 6.00
CA TRP A 118 -21.53 1.44 5.17
C TRP A 118 -20.54 0.61 4.35
N LEU A 119 -19.53 1.24 3.75
CA LEU A 119 -18.44 0.56 3.07
C LEU A 119 -17.67 -0.36 4.04
N GLU A 120 -17.31 0.13 5.22
CA GLU A 120 -16.65 -0.66 6.26
C GLU A 120 -17.49 -1.88 6.68
N LEU A 121 -18.81 -1.70 6.87
CA LEU A 121 -19.71 -2.80 7.17
C LEU A 121 -19.73 -3.82 6.03
N TYR A 122 -19.86 -3.38 4.79
CA TYR A 122 -19.86 -4.24 3.61
C TYR A 122 -18.57 -5.06 3.50
N LEU A 123 -17.41 -4.42 3.58
CA LEU A 123 -16.12 -5.12 3.53
C LEU A 123 -15.96 -6.12 4.68
N SER A 124 -16.39 -5.74 5.89
CA SER A 124 -16.34 -6.65 7.05
C SER A 124 -17.18 -7.90 6.87
N LEU A 125 -18.37 -7.77 6.25
CA LEU A 125 -19.26 -8.89 5.99
C LEU A 125 -18.80 -9.71 4.79
N ARG A 126 -18.30 -9.06 3.73
CA ARG A 126 -17.71 -9.72 2.57
C ARG A 126 -16.56 -10.62 3.03
N ARG A 127 -15.65 -10.11 3.87
CA ARG A 127 -14.59 -10.90 4.51
C ARG A 127 -15.10 -12.13 5.28
N ILE A 128 -16.22 -12.00 5.99
CA ILE A 128 -16.78 -13.09 6.82
C ILE A 128 -17.47 -14.15 5.96
N LEU A 129 -18.07 -13.75 4.85
CA LEU A 129 -18.94 -14.57 4.01
C LEU A 129 -18.25 -15.10 2.74
N SER A 130 -17.18 -14.46 2.28
CA SER A 130 -16.33 -14.92 1.19
C SER A 130 -15.66 -16.26 1.54
N PRO A 131 -15.42 -17.14 0.55
CA PRO A 131 -14.59 -18.33 0.74
C PRO A 131 -13.24 -17.92 1.33
N LYS A 132 -12.69 -18.71 2.26
CA LYS A 132 -11.33 -18.52 2.77
C LYS A 132 -10.33 -18.80 1.65
N GLU A 133 -10.05 -17.81 0.81
CA GLU A 133 -8.73 -17.72 0.19
C GLU A 133 -7.74 -17.19 1.22
N GLU A 134 -6.46 -17.53 1.05
CA GLU A 134 -5.41 -17.23 2.01
C GLU A 134 -5.40 -15.73 2.34
N LYS A 135 -5.39 -15.39 3.63
CA LYS A 135 -5.15 -13.99 4.04
C LYS A 135 -3.94 -13.46 3.28
N VAL A 136 -4.06 -12.27 2.72
CA VAL A 136 -2.93 -11.54 2.14
C VAL A 136 -1.93 -11.24 3.26
N ASN A 137 -0.98 -12.15 3.48
CA ASN A 137 -0.04 -12.05 4.60
C ASN A 137 0.98 -10.91 4.41
N ASP A 138 1.14 -10.41 3.17
CA ASP A 138 2.00 -9.28 2.82
C ASP A 138 1.37 -8.47 1.67
N PRO A 139 0.66 -7.36 1.96
CA PRO A 139 0.02 -6.50 0.96
C PRO A 139 0.98 -6.00 -0.12
N LYS A 140 2.27 -5.79 0.22
CA LYS A 140 3.26 -5.33 -0.76
C LYS A 140 3.56 -6.41 -1.77
N LYS A 141 3.79 -7.63 -1.29
CA LYS A 141 4.04 -8.79 -2.13
C LYS A 141 2.85 -9.07 -3.04
N HIS A 142 1.63 -8.96 -2.51
CA HIS A 142 0.40 -9.17 -3.28
C HIS A 142 0.24 -8.16 -4.41
N VAL A 143 0.48 -6.87 -4.15
CA VAL A 143 0.45 -5.85 -5.21
C VAL A 143 1.50 -6.11 -6.29
N ILE A 144 2.69 -6.57 -5.90
CA ILE A 144 3.73 -6.97 -6.87
C ILE A 144 3.24 -8.13 -7.75
N GLU A 145 2.62 -9.15 -7.16
CA GLU A 145 2.09 -10.30 -7.88
C GLU A 145 0.96 -9.89 -8.83
N LEU A 146 0.03 -9.04 -8.36
CA LEU A 146 -1.05 -8.47 -9.15
C LEU A 146 -0.54 -7.71 -10.38
N VAL A 147 0.49 -6.87 -10.19
CA VAL A 147 1.15 -6.18 -11.31
C VAL A 147 1.82 -7.16 -12.26
N GLN A 148 2.55 -8.16 -11.75
CA GLN A 148 3.25 -9.13 -12.59
C GLN A 148 2.29 -9.99 -13.41
N ASP A 149 1.14 -10.35 -12.86
CA ASP A 149 0.12 -11.12 -13.56
C ASP A 149 -0.59 -10.25 -14.60
N THR A 150 -0.89 -8.99 -14.27
CA THR A 150 -1.39 -7.99 -15.24
C THR A 150 -0.44 -7.83 -16.44
N VAL A 151 0.87 -7.70 -16.17
CA VAL A 151 1.88 -7.58 -17.23
C VAL A 151 1.97 -8.86 -18.07
N ARG A 152 1.89 -10.03 -17.44
CA ARG A 152 1.94 -11.33 -18.14
C ARG A 152 0.73 -11.54 -19.05
N GLU A 153 -0.44 -11.07 -18.62
CA GLU A 153 -1.68 -11.22 -19.36
C GLU A 153 -1.78 -10.24 -20.53
N TYR A 154 -1.43 -8.97 -20.31
CA TYR A 154 -1.76 -7.89 -21.24
C TYR A 154 -0.57 -7.26 -21.98
N SER A 155 0.68 -7.52 -21.59
CA SER A 155 1.84 -6.96 -22.30
C SER A 155 2.55 -7.97 -23.19
N SER A 156 3.00 -7.48 -24.34
CA SER A 156 3.82 -8.24 -25.29
C SER A 156 5.31 -8.30 -24.91
N THR A 157 5.75 -7.48 -23.96
CA THR A 157 7.15 -7.36 -23.55
C THR A 157 7.30 -7.41 -22.03
N GLN A 158 8.52 -7.63 -21.56
CA GLN A 158 8.78 -7.67 -20.12
C GLN A 158 8.68 -6.30 -19.44
N VAL A 159 8.87 -5.20 -20.18
CA VAL A 159 8.67 -3.83 -19.69
C VAL A 159 7.43 -3.27 -20.37
N PRO A 160 6.28 -3.24 -19.67
CA PRO A 160 4.99 -3.01 -20.30
C PRO A 160 4.83 -1.61 -20.87
N SER A 161 4.13 -1.51 -22.01
CA SER A 161 3.58 -0.24 -22.47
C SER A 161 2.33 0.10 -21.67
N PHE A 162 2.19 1.38 -21.30
CA PHE A 162 1.00 1.86 -20.60
C PHE A 162 -0.28 1.60 -21.41
N ASP A 163 -0.24 1.86 -22.72
CA ASP A 163 -1.40 1.70 -23.61
C ASP A 163 -1.83 0.23 -23.73
N GLU A 164 -0.89 -0.72 -23.72
CA GLU A 164 -1.19 -2.16 -23.75
C GLU A 164 -1.95 -2.58 -22.48
N ILE A 165 -1.45 -2.15 -21.31
CA ILE A 165 -2.07 -2.45 -20.02
C ILE A 165 -3.47 -1.85 -19.93
N CYS A 166 -3.64 -0.58 -20.28
CA CYS A 166 -4.95 0.06 -20.28
C CYS A 166 -5.92 -0.61 -21.26
N THR A 167 -5.47 -0.94 -22.47
CA THR A 167 -6.32 -1.63 -23.46
C THR A 167 -6.74 -3.02 -22.96
N GLY A 168 -5.79 -3.80 -22.42
CA GLY A 168 -6.05 -5.13 -21.90
C GLY A 168 -7.01 -5.13 -20.70
N LEU A 169 -6.83 -4.17 -19.79
CA LEU A 169 -7.74 -3.97 -18.66
C LEU A 169 -9.05 -3.27 -19.05
N GLY A 170 -9.19 -2.77 -20.28
CA GLY A 170 -10.33 -2.00 -20.77
C GLY A 170 -10.54 -0.67 -20.04
N LEU A 171 -9.45 0.03 -19.72
CA LEU A 171 -9.43 1.33 -19.06
C LEU A 171 -9.41 2.47 -20.08
N ASP A 172 -10.24 3.48 -19.85
CA ASP A 172 -10.20 4.75 -20.57
C ASP A 172 -9.15 5.67 -19.94
N VAL A 173 -8.42 6.42 -20.77
CA VAL A 173 -7.42 7.38 -20.29
C VAL A 173 -7.76 8.77 -20.78
N GLN A 174 -7.79 9.74 -19.86
CA GLN A 174 -8.06 11.14 -20.17
C GLN A 174 -7.00 12.05 -19.57
N GLU A 175 -6.46 12.95 -20.39
CA GLU A 175 -5.61 14.03 -19.91
C GLU A 175 -6.43 15.28 -19.64
N VAL A 176 -6.45 15.72 -18.39
CA VAL A 176 -7.29 16.83 -17.94
C VAL A 176 -6.51 17.78 -17.05
N SER A 177 -6.95 19.03 -16.95
CA SER A 177 -6.34 19.97 -16.00
C SER A 177 -6.87 19.68 -14.60
N LEU A 178 -6.04 19.06 -13.74
CA LEU A 178 -6.38 18.80 -12.34
C LEU A 178 -5.95 19.95 -11.42
N PRO A 179 -6.55 20.07 -10.20
CA PRO A 179 -6.13 21.02 -9.18
C PRO A 179 -4.65 20.92 -8.81
N ASP A 180 -4.11 22.00 -8.24
CA ASP A 180 -2.72 22.02 -7.80
C ASP A 180 -2.46 20.97 -6.72
N GLY A 181 -1.39 20.18 -6.90
CA GLY A 181 -1.02 19.09 -6.00
C GLY A 181 -1.60 17.72 -6.37
N ILE A 182 -2.48 17.64 -7.38
CA ILE A 182 -3.03 16.38 -7.88
C ILE A 182 -2.38 16.04 -9.22
N ASP A 183 -1.61 14.97 -9.25
CA ASP A 183 -0.94 14.51 -10.48
C ASP A 183 -1.82 13.58 -11.31
N GLY A 184 -2.64 12.75 -10.66
CA GLY A 184 -3.54 11.79 -11.30
C GLY A 184 -4.75 11.49 -10.41
N MET A 185 -5.73 10.80 -10.99
CA MET A 185 -6.89 10.28 -10.28
C MET A 185 -7.47 9.10 -11.05
N HIS A 186 -7.93 8.10 -10.32
CA HIS A 186 -8.76 7.01 -10.83
C HIS A 186 -10.24 7.21 -10.48
N ARG A 187 -11.16 6.93 -11.42
CA ARG A 187 -12.60 6.75 -11.15
C ARG A 187 -13.19 5.66 -12.05
N GLY A 188 -13.67 4.58 -11.42
CA GLY A 188 -14.35 3.48 -12.10
C GLY A 188 -13.47 2.73 -13.09
N ARG A 189 -13.56 3.08 -14.37
CA ARG A 189 -12.70 2.51 -15.43
C ARG A 189 -11.92 3.59 -16.17
N THR A 190 -11.88 4.80 -15.62
CA THR A 190 -11.23 5.94 -16.25
C THR A 190 -10.06 6.42 -15.39
N ILE A 191 -8.90 6.53 -16.03
CA ILE A 191 -7.67 7.07 -15.47
C ILE A 191 -7.51 8.51 -15.96
N PHE A 192 -7.45 9.45 -15.02
CA PHE A 192 -7.23 10.87 -15.28
C PHE A 192 -5.78 11.21 -14.96
N VAL A 193 -5.08 11.80 -15.92
CA VAL A 193 -3.69 12.25 -15.75
C VAL A 193 -3.65 13.76 -15.91
N ASN A 194 -2.98 14.46 -15.00
CA ASN A 194 -2.89 15.91 -15.05
C ASN A 194 -2.10 16.37 -16.29
N SER A 195 -2.76 17.09 -17.19
CA SER A 195 -2.17 17.62 -18.42
C SER A 195 -1.07 18.66 -18.15
N ARG A 196 -0.99 19.20 -16.92
CA ARG A 196 0.07 20.13 -16.51
C ARG A 196 1.42 19.44 -16.30
N ILE A 197 1.48 18.11 -16.17
CA ILE A 197 2.74 17.39 -15.97
C ILE A 197 3.57 17.41 -17.26
N GLN A 198 4.60 18.26 -17.29
CA GLN A 198 5.53 18.37 -18.42
C GLN A 198 6.61 17.29 -18.41
N ASN A 199 7.00 16.83 -17.22
CA ASN A 199 8.03 15.81 -17.08
C ASN A 199 7.47 14.43 -17.46
N LYS A 200 8.01 13.82 -18.52
CA LYS A 200 7.55 12.53 -19.05
C LYS A 200 7.70 11.38 -18.06
N GLU A 201 8.76 11.36 -17.25
CA GLU A 201 9.01 10.31 -16.26
C GLU A 201 7.98 10.38 -15.13
N ARG A 202 7.72 11.59 -14.63
CA ARG A 202 6.67 11.84 -13.62
C ARG A 202 5.30 11.43 -14.17
N LYS A 203 4.99 11.81 -15.41
CA LYS A 203 3.73 11.44 -16.07
C LYS A 203 3.56 9.93 -16.18
N ARG A 204 4.60 9.21 -16.59
CA ARG A 204 4.59 7.73 -16.67
C ARG A 204 4.43 7.07 -15.30
N PHE A 205 5.07 7.63 -14.27
CA PHE A 205 4.89 7.16 -12.90
C PHE A 205 3.46 7.34 -12.43
N THR A 206 2.89 8.54 -12.59
CA THR A 206 1.49 8.83 -12.27
C THR A 206 0.54 7.89 -13.01
N GLN A 207 0.75 7.66 -14.31
CA GLN A 207 -0.05 6.73 -15.10
C GLN A 207 -0.16 5.33 -14.47
N PHE A 208 0.98 4.70 -14.17
CA PHE A 208 0.97 3.37 -13.55
C PHE A 208 0.57 3.39 -12.07
N HIS A 209 0.74 4.52 -11.38
CA HIS A 209 0.24 4.72 -10.02
C HIS A 209 -1.30 4.63 -10.00
N GLU A 210 -1.98 5.33 -10.92
CA GLU A 210 -3.44 5.26 -11.02
C GLU A 210 -3.93 3.88 -11.48
N VAL A 211 -3.20 3.20 -12.39
CA VAL A 211 -3.52 1.81 -12.76
C VAL A 211 -3.40 0.88 -11.55
N THR A 212 -2.40 1.09 -10.70
CA THR A 212 -2.27 0.30 -9.47
C THR A 212 -3.41 0.58 -8.51
N HIS A 213 -3.88 1.81 -8.39
CA HIS A 213 -5.10 2.13 -7.65
C HIS A 213 -6.30 1.31 -8.14
N TYR A 214 -6.54 1.31 -9.45
CA TYR A 214 -7.61 0.51 -10.05
C TYR A 214 -7.48 -0.98 -9.70
N LEU A 215 -6.29 -1.56 -9.87
CA LEU A 215 -6.03 -2.97 -9.58
C LEU A 215 -6.31 -3.32 -8.11
N ILE A 216 -5.86 -2.46 -7.18
CA ILE A 216 -6.12 -2.66 -5.74
C ILE A 216 -7.62 -2.56 -5.44
N GLU A 217 -8.35 -1.63 -6.05
CA GLU A 217 -9.81 -1.53 -5.88
C GLU A 217 -10.53 -2.79 -6.39
N GLN A 218 -10.10 -3.38 -7.50
CA GLN A 218 -10.73 -4.62 -7.98
C GLN A 218 -10.42 -5.83 -7.07
N ASP A 219 -9.36 -5.75 -6.25
CA ASP A 219 -8.97 -6.79 -5.31
C ASP A 219 -9.65 -6.60 -3.94
N GLY A 220 -10.86 -7.16 -3.82
CA GLY A 220 -11.66 -7.05 -2.60
C GLY A 220 -11.00 -7.61 -1.34
N ASP A 221 -10.11 -8.60 -1.48
CA ASP A 221 -9.41 -9.22 -0.35
C ASP A 221 -8.27 -8.33 0.14
N LEU A 222 -7.50 -7.72 -0.77
CA LEU A 222 -6.48 -6.73 -0.44
C LEU A 222 -7.10 -5.51 0.25
N ILE A 223 -8.20 -4.97 -0.27
CA ILE A 223 -8.93 -3.86 0.36
C ILE A 223 -9.36 -4.23 1.79
N SER A 224 -9.90 -5.42 1.98
CA SER A 224 -10.29 -5.89 3.31
C SER A 224 -9.10 -5.93 4.26
N GLU A 225 -7.96 -6.49 3.85
CA GLU A 225 -6.76 -6.60 4.69
C GLU A 225 -6.15 -5.23 5.02
N LEU A 226 -6.20 -4.28 4.09
CA LEU A 226 -5.79 -2.90 4.32
C LEU A 226 -6.60 -2.26 5.45
N HIS A 227 -7.93 -2.34 5.37
CA HIS A 227 -8.82 -1.81 6.41
C HIS A 227 -8.59 -2.46 7.77
N ASP A 228 -8.34 -3.77 7.80
CA ASP A 228 -8.03 -4.50 9.03
C ASP A 228 -6.73 -4.04 9.67
N THR A 229 -5.67 -3.90 8.85
CA THR A 229 -4.32 -3.56 9.32
C THR A 229 -4.25 -2.12 9.83
N THR A 230 -5.03 -1.21 9.24
CA THR A 230 -5.02 0.22 9.58
C THR A 230 -6.14 0.62 10.52
N TRP A 231 -6.85 -0.36 11.10
CA TRP A 231 -7.97 -0.11 12.00
C TRP A 231 -7.58 0.78 13.18
N GLY A 232 -8.35 1.87 13.38
CA GLY A 232 -8.15 2.80 14.48
C GLY A 232 -6.91 3.70 14.36
N GLN A 233 -6.23 3.69 13.21
CA GLN A 233 -5.16 4.64 12.90
C GLN A 233 -5.69 5.74 11.98
N ASP A 234 -5.73 6.97 12.47
CA ASP A 234 -6.08 8.13 11.64
C ASP A 234 -5.12 8.22 10.45
N TYR A 235 -5.68 8.27 9.23
CA TYR A 235 -4.94 8.33 7.95
C TYR A 235 -4.01 7.13 7.67
N GLY A 236 -4.19 6.01 8.38
CA GLY A 236 -3.38 4.80 8.18
C GLY A 236 -3.64 4.13 6.84
N TYR A 237 -4.93 4.07 6.45
CA TYR A 237 -5.39 3.44 5.22
C TYR A 237 -4.83 4.15 3.98
N GLU A 238 -5.07 5.46 3.87
CA GLU A 238 -4.65 6.26 2.73
C GLU A 238 -3.13 6.24 2.58
N ARG A 239 -2.39 6.31 3.69
CA ARG A 239 -0.92 6.24 3.64
C ARG A 239 -0.43 4.88 3.13
N LEU A 240 -1.05 3.79 3.57
CA LEU A 240 -0.65 2.46 3.13
C LEU A 240 -1.04 2.21 1.67
N LEU A 241 -2.23 2.64 1.27
CA LEU A 241 -2.68 2.59 -0.13
C LEU A 241 -1.72 3.36 -1.05
N GLU A 242 -1.38 4.60 -0.72
CA GLU A 242 -0.38 5.40 -1.44
C GLU A 242 0.97 4.70 -1.55
N GLN A 243 1.43 4.06 -0.47
CA GLN A 243 2.67 3.29 -0.50
C GLN A 243 2.59 2.09 -1.43
N LEU A 244 1.46 1.37 -1.44
CA LEU A 244 1.24 0.24 -2.33
C LEU A 244 1.14 0.67 -3.79
N CYS A 245 0.45 1.77 -4.09
CA CYS A 245 0.37 2.33 -5.44
C CYS A 245 1.75 2.75 -5.96
N ASN A 246 2.59 3.34 -5.10
CA ASN A 246 3.98 3.64 -5.44
C ASN A 246 4.82 2.38 -5.73
N ILE A 247 4.59 1.29 -5.00
CA ILE A 247 5.25 0.00 -5.23
C ILE A 247 4.82 -0.60 -6.57
N GLY A 248 3.52 -0.64 -6.84
CA GLY A 248 3.01 -1.17 -8.11
C GLY A 248 3.46 -0.35 -9.31
N ALA A 249 3.41 0.99 -9.21
CA ALA A 249 3.94 1.87 -10.25
C ALA A 249 5.43 1.62 -10.55
N ALA A 250 6.24 1.42 -9.51
CA ALA A 250 7.65 1.09 -9.66
C ALA A 250 7.85 -0.30 -10.30
N GLU A 251 7.03 -1.30 -9.94
CA GLU A 251 7.07 -2.63 -10.56
C GLU A 251 6.66 -2.60 -12.04
N PHE A 252 5.65 -1.82 -12.43
CA PHE A 252 5.30 -1.62 -13.84
C PHE A 252 6.44 -0.96 -14.62
N LEU A 253 7.02 0.12 -14.08
CA LEU A 253 8.05 0.89 -14.77
C LEU A 253 9.39 0.17 -14.85
N MET A 254 9.75 -0.52 -13.77
CA MET A 254 11.05 -1.14 -13.56
C MET A 254 10.85 -2.56 -13.00
N PRO A 255 10.31 -3.48 -13.83
CA PRO A 255 9.97 -4.83 -13.38
C PRO A 255 11.18 -5.53 -12.78
N ARG A 256 11.02 -6.11 -11.60
CA ARG A 256 12.17 -6.64 -10.84
C ARG A 256 12.96 -7.70 -11.59
N LYS A 257 12.29 -8.53 -12.40
CA LYS A 257 12.93 -9.56 -13.23
C LYS A 257 13.84 -8.95 -14.30
N VAL A 258 13.38 -7.88 -14.95
CA VAL A 258 14.18 -7.15 -15.94
C VAL A 258 15.32 -6.41 -15.26
N PHE A 259 15.05 -5.78 -14.11
CA PHE A 259 16.09 -5.11 -13.32
C PHE A 259 17.18 -6.09 -12.87
N ALA A 260 16.79 -7.29 -12.43
CA ALA A 260 17.71 -8.34 -12.04
C ALA A 260 18.66 -8.74 -13.19
N GLY A 261 18.12 -8.93 -14.40
CA GLY A 261 18.93 -9.19 -15.58
C GLY A 261 19.99 -8.10 -15.84
N LEU A 262 19.72 -6.83 -15.52
CA LEU A 262 20.70 -5.75 -15.72
C LEU A 262 21.96 -5.92 -14.86
N TYR A 263 21.84 -6.45 -13.63
CA TYR A 263 23.01 -6.70 -12.77
C TYR A 263 23.54 -8.14 -12.85
N GLU A 264 22.90 -9.01 -13.62
CA GLU A 264 23.50 -10.27 -14.06
C GLU A 264 24.46 -9.99 -15.23
N GLU A 265 24.06 -9.10 -16.15
CA GLU A 265 24.89 -8.66 -17.29
C GLU A 265 25.98 -7.65 -16.91
N ARG A 266 25.77 -6.89 -15.83
CA ARG A 266 26.69 -5.83 -15.35
C ARG A 266 26.97 -6.01 -13.87
N LYS A 267 28.09 -5.49 -13.36
CA LYS A 267 28.36 -5.51 -11.91
C LYS A 267 27.26 -4.75 -11.16
N PHE A 268 26.73 -5.34 -10.08
CA PHE A 268 25.85 -4.64 -9.14
C PHE A 268 26.65 -3.56 -8.39
N ASN A 269 26.62 -2.34 -8.90
CA ASN A 269 27.40 -1.20 -8.42
C ASN A 269 26.60 0.11 -8.53
N VAL A 270 27.13 1.21 -8.00
CA VAL A 270 26.44 2.51 -7.99
C VAL A 270 26.18 3.09 -9.40
N GLU A 271 26.99 2.71 -10.41
CA GLU A 271 26.81 3.17 -11.80
C GLU A 271 25.53 2.64 -12.45
N LEU A 272 25.01 1.52 -11.94
CA LEU A 272 23.81 0.92 -12.48
C LEU A 272 22.56 1.77 -12.20
N ILE A 273 22.57 2.64 -11.19
CA ILE A 273 21.45 3.55 -10.88
C ILE A 273 21.17 4.52 -12.05
N PRO A 274 22.10 5.39 -12.49
CA PRO A 274 21.85 6.28 -13.62
C PRO A 274 21.68 5.54 -14.94
N TYR A 275 22.31 4.36 -15.10
CA TYR A 275 22.08 3.51 -16.26
C TYR A 275 20.63 3.00 -16.33
N ALA A 276 20.13 2.40 -15.24
CA ALA A 276 18.78 1.86 -15.16
C ALA A 276 17.73 2.97 -15.32
N ALA A 277 17.97 4.16 -14.76
CA ALA A 277 17.07 5.30 -14.92
C ALA A 277 16.87 5.67 -16.40
N ARG A 278 17.97 5.70 -17.17
CA ARG A 278 17.92 5.94 -18.63
C ARG A 278 17.26 4.78 -19.37
N TYR A 279 17.58 3.54 -19.01
CA TYR A 279 17.06 2.32 -19.63
C TYR A 279 15.53 2.24 -19.49
N PHE A 280 15.02 2.38 -18.27
CA PHE A 280 13.59 2.33 -17.98
C PHE A 280 12.86 3.66 -18.25
N LYS A 281 13.58 4.74 -18.58
CA LYS A 281 13.07 6.11 -18.73
C LYS A 281 12.25 6.53 -17.49
N SER A 282 12.89 6.38 -16.33
CA SER A 282 12.35 6.64 -15.01
C SER A 282 13.24 7.64 -14.27
N SER A 283 12.68 8.31 -13.26
CA SER A 283 13.46 9.24 -12.44
C SER A 283 14.55 8.50 -11.66
N THR A 284 15.66 9.17 -11.40
CA THR A 284 16.76 8.58 -10.63
C THR A 284 16.36 8.30 -9.18
N ILE A 285 15.40 9.05 -8.61
CA ILE A 285 14.83 8.79 -7.28
C ILE A 285 14.07 7.46 -7.27
N ALA A 286 13.09 7.29 -8.17
CA ALA A 286 12.32 6.05 -8.26
C ALA A 286 13.23 4.85 -8.56
N THR A 287 14.20 5.04 -9.46
CA THR A 287 15.19 4.01 -9.81
C THR A 287 16.05 3.64 -8.62
N THR A 288 16.52 4.60 -7.83
CA THR A 288 17.31 4.35 -6.61
C THR A 288 16.52 3.52 -5.59
N ILE A 289 15.23 3.85 -5.41
CA ILE A 289 14.36 3.10 -4.50
C ILE A 289 14.19 1.66 -4.99
N GLN A 290 13.84 1.47 -6.27
CA GLN A 290 13.65 0.14 -6.84
C GLN A 290 14.96 -0.66 -6.83
N PHE A 291 16.10 -0.05 -7.14
CA PHE A 291 17.42 -0.66 -7.07
C PHE A 291 17.68 -1.27 -5.70
N ALA A 292 17.36 -0.56 -4.61
CA ALA A 292 17.47 -1.12 -3.27
C ALA A 292 16.48 -2.27 -3.04
N GLN A 293 15.23 -2.16 -3.49
CA GLN A 293 14.22 -3.22 -3.32
C GLN A 293 14.57 -4.53 -4.02
N VAL A 294 15.29 -4.47 -5.15
CA VAL A 294 15.71 -5.64 -5.93
C VAL A 294 17.16 -6.05 -5.67
N ALA A 295 17.81 -5.41 -4.69
CA ALA A 295 19.21 -5.67 -4.38
C ALA A 295 19.42 -7.13 -3.94
N PRO A 296 20.42 -7.82 -4.49
CA PRO A 296 20.68 -9.23 -4.16
C PRO A 296 21.42 -9.40 -2.82
N ASN A 297 21.92 -8.30 -2.25
CA ASN A 297 22.61 -8.28 -0.97
C ASN A 297 22.03 -7.21 -0.02
N SER A 298 22.38 -7.32 1.26
CA SER A 298 22.03 -6.31 2.26
C SER A 298 22.77 -5.00 1.95
N CYS A 299 22.02 -3.99 1.52
CA CYS A 299 22.55 -2.67 1.19
C CYS A 299 21.58 -1.53 1.54
N ILE A 300 22.11 -0.30 1.54
CA ILE A 300 21.36 0.96 1.61
C ILE A 300 21.81 1.82 0.43
N THR A 301 20.87 2.36 -0.33
CA THR A 301 21.14 3.38 -1.34
C THR A 301 20.78 4.76 -0.81
N ALA A 302 21.47 5.79 -1.28
CA ALA A 302 21.12 7.17 -1.00
C ALA A 302 21.40 8.12 -2.17
N ILE A 303 20.70 9.25 -2.17
CA ILE A 303 20.96 10.40 -3.01
C ILE A 303 21.35 11.54 -2.09
N CYS A 304 22.48 12.19 -2.38
CA CYS A 304 22.98 13.33 -1.64
C CYS A 304 22.97 14.59 -2.50
N GLU A 305 22.61 15.72 -1.92
CA GLU A 305 22.67 17.04 -2.57
C GLU A 305 23.29 18.07 -1.62
N HIS A 306 23.90 19.13 -2.17
CA HIS A 306 24.33 20.27 -1.36
C HIS A 306 23.14 21.14 -1.02
N GLY A 307 22.94 21.43 0.27
CA GLY A 307 21.82 22.24 0.70
C GLY A 307 22.06 22.98 2.01
N LEU A 308 21.13 23.88 2.32
CA LEU A 308 21.01 24.49 3.63
C LEU A 308 20.27 23.50 4.54
N MET A 309 20.88 23.12 5.66
CA MET A 309 20.21 22.25 6.63
C MET A 309 19.12 23.06 7.34
N PRO A 310 17.90 22.55 7.51
CA PRO A 310 16.94 23.15 8.43
C PRO A 310 17.52 23.07 9.86
N ASP A 311 17.62 24.22 10.54
CA ASP A 311 18.14 24.28 11.92
C ASP A 311 17.35 23.32 12.82
N SER A 312 18.01 22.28 13.32
CA SER A 312 17.40 21.28 14.21
C SER A 312 17.19 21.78 15.66
N THR A 313 17.24 23.09 15.89
CA THR A 313 16.98 23.73 17.19
C THR A 313 16.39 25.13 16.99
N ALA A 314 15.11 25.21 16.66
CA ALA A 314 14.33 26.44 16.81
C ALA A 314 12.97 26.12 17.45
N SER A 315 13.00 25.44 18.60
CA SER A 315 11.92 25.58 19.57
C SER A 315 12.04 26.97 20.20
N SER A 316 11.12 27.85 19.81
CA SER A 316 10.53 28.88 20.66
C SER A 316 11.46 29.54 21.68
N GLN A 317 12.17 30.59 21.27
CA GLN A 317 12.40 31.76 22.11
C GLN A 317 12.73 32.97 21.23
N THR A 318 11.76 33.88 21.16
CA THR A 318 11.92 35.23 20.64
C THR A 318 12.92 35.98 21.51
N HIS A 319 14.16 36.10 21.02
CA HIS A 319 15.04 37.20 21.42
C HIS A 319 15.67 37.82 20.18
N PHE A 320 15.21 39.03 19.87
CA PHE A 320 15.88 39.97 18.98
C PHE A 320 17.33 40.14 19.43
N SER A 321 18.28 39.75 18.59
CA SER A 321 19.60 40.39 18.56
C SER A 321 20.23 40.28 17.18
N ASN A 322 20.68 41.44 16.69
CA ASN A 322 21.43 41.61 15.45
C ASN A 322 22.75 40.83 15.52
N ALA A 323 22.93 39.83 14.66
CA ALA A 323 24.23 39.24 14.40
C ALA A 323 24.36 38.77 12.94
N LYS A 324 25.10 39.59 12.17
CA LYS A 324 26.00 39.24 11.05
C LYS A 324 25.63 38.00 10.22
N HIS A 325 25.33 38.25 8.94
CA HIS A 325 25.40 37.28 7.84
C HIS A 325 26.65 36.38 7.95
N ARG A 326 26.52 35.22 8.59
CA ARG A 326 27.38 34.07 8.33
C ARG A 326 26.84 33.45 7.05
N SER A 327 27.66 33.38 6.01
CA SER A 327 27.38 32.54 4.86
C SER A 327 27.16 31.12 5.37
N ALA A 328 25.91 30.65 5.37
CA ALA A 328 25.59 29.30 5.78
C ALA A 328 26.29 28.34 4.81
N LYS A 329 27.33 27.66 5.28
CA LYS A 329 28.14 26.76 4.47
C LYS A 329 27.24 25.62 4.01
N GLN A 330 26.96 25.53 2.71
CA GLN A 330 26.16 24.45 2.13
C GLN A 330 26.83 23.12 2.47
N LYS A 331 26.08 22.21 3.08
CA LYS A 331 26.58 20.89 3.46
C LYS A 331 25.92 19.81 2.61
N LEU A 332 26.66 18.74 2.38
CA LEU A 332 26.13 17.57 1.70
C LEU A 332 25.24 16.78 2.66
N HIS A 333 24.05 16.41 2.21
CA HIS A 333 23.09 15.68 3.02
C HIS A 333 22.27 14.71 2.19
N ILE A 334 21.71 13.70 2.85
CA ILE A 334 20.81 12.73 2.26
C ILE A 334 19.47 13.39 1.89
N THR A 335 19.13 13.44 0.61
CA THR A 335 17.80 13.88 0.14
C THR A 335 16.82 12.72 0.04
N TYR A 336 17.31 11.56 -0.40
CA TYR A 336 16.53 10.32 -0.50
C TYR A 336 17.39 9.14 -0.09
N SER A 337 16.74 8.10 0.42
CA SER A 337 17.38 6.85 0.77
C SER A 337 16.39 5.70 0.62
N ALA A 338 16.93 4.52 0.37
CA ALA A 338 16.16 3.28 0.36
C ALA A 338 17.03 2.14 0.87
N SER A 339 16.38 1.18 1.50
CA SER A 339 17.02 0.03 2.12
C SER A 339 16.56 -1.24 1.44
N SER A 340 17.50 -2.17 1.21
CA SER A 340 17.17 -3.50 0.71
C SER A 340 16.27 -4.27 1.67
N PRO A 341 15.48 -5.24 1.19
CA PRO A 341 14.66 -6.09 2.06
C PRO A 341 15.49 -6.88 3.09
N ALA A 342 16.76 -7.15 2.77
CA ALA A 342 17.70 -7.86 3.64
C ALA A 342 18.28 -7.01 4.78
N THR A 343 17.94 -5.71 4.88
CA THR A 343 18.38 -4.86 6.00
C THR A 343 17.21 -4.24 6.75
N LYS A 344 17.34 -4.19 8.08
CA LYS A 344 16.42 -3.47 8.97
C LYS A 344 16.87 -2.03 9.21
N TYR A 345 18.05 -1.65 8.74
CA TYR A 345 18.62 -0.33 8.97
C TYR A 345 18.07 0.67 7.94
N LEU A 346 17.65 1.83 8.43
CA LEU A 346 17.15 2.93 7.62
C LEU A 346 18.09 4.13 7.76
N LEU A 347 18.38 4.79 6.65
CA LEU A 347 19.14 6.04 6.64
C LEU A 347 18.17 7.20 6.49
N ALA A 348 18.12 8.12 7.46
CA ALA A 348 17.12 9.19 7.45
C ALA A 348 17.45 10.28 6.41
N ARG A 349 16.41 10.87 5.81
CA ARG A 349 16.53 12.12 5.05
C ARG A 349 17.08 13.24 5.94
N SER A 350 17.77 14.19 5.32
CA SER A 350 18.45 15.33 5.97
C SER A 350 19.59 14.92 6.91
N THR A 351 20.08 13.69 6.79
CA THR A 351 21.29 13.28 7.50
C THR A 351 22.51 13.95 6.85
N GLU A 352 23.27 14.69 7.64
CA GLU A 352 24.49 15.37 7.19
C GLU A 352 25.59 14.35 6.89
N ILE A 353 26.27 14.52 5.76
CA ILE A 353 27.45 13.74 5.42
C ILE A 353 28.70 14.41 6.05
N PRO A 354 29.44 13.72 6.94
CA PRO A 354 30.67 14.26 7.54
C PRO A 354 31.69 14.68 6.47
N THR A 355 32.41 15.78 6.65
CA THR A 355 33.31 16.34 5.61
C THR A 355 34.47 15.44 5.22
N ASP A 356 34.89 14.55 6.12
CA ASP A 356 35.93 13.53 5.93
C ASP A 356 35.40 12.25 5.27
N HIS A 357 34.10 12.15 5.04
CA HIS A 357 33.49 10.96 4.47
C HIS A 357 33.79 10.81 2.98
N LEU A 358 34.01 9.56 2.52
CA LEU A 358 34.33 9.17 1.14
C LEU A 358 33.45 9.85 0.08
N ILE A 359 32.14 9.92 0.35
CA ILE A 359 31.14 10.55 -0.54
C ILE A 359 31.51 11.99 -0.93
N ASN A 360 32.13 12.80 -0.06
CA ASN A 360 32.49 14.18 -0.41
C ASN A 360 33.53 14.28 -1.52
N GLN A 361 34.28 13.21 -1.75
CA GLN A 361 35.26 13.16 -2.82
C GLN A 361 34.60 12.95 -4.19
N ALA A 362 33.34 12.49 -4.25
CA ALA A 362 32.70 12.09 -5.50
C ALA A 362 32.61 13.23 -6.53
N PHE A 363 32.38 14.48 -6.08
CA PHE A 363 32.28 15.63 -6.98
C PHE A 363 33.59 16.01 -7.69
N SER A 364 34.74 15.57 -7.19
CA SER A 364 36.03 15.86 -7.82
C SER A 364 36.48 14.79 -8.81
N GLN A 365 35.69 13.74 -9.01
CA GLN A 365 36.03 12.60 -9.85
C GLN A 365 34.95 12.34 -10.91
N THR A 366 35.39 11.86 -12.07
CA THR A 366 34.50 11.46 -13.18
C THR A 366 34.11 9.99 -13.12
N ARG A 367 34.76 9.21 -12.25
CA ARG A 367 34.49 7.79 -12.01
C ARG A 367 33.91 7.61 -10.61
N PRO A 368 33.19 6.49 -10.35
CA PRO A 368 32.78 6.15 -9.01
C PRO A 368 33.98 6.08 -8.07
N ILE A 369 33.78 6.58 -6.86
CA ILE A 369 34.71 6.37 -5.75
C ILE A 369 34.18 5.20 -4.95
N GLU A 370 35.06 4.25 -4.66
CA GLU A 370 34.72 3.05 -3.91
C GLU A 370 35.78 2.75 -2.85
N GLY A 371 35.36 2.19 -1.71
CA GLY A 371 36.27 1.84 -0.64
C GLY A 371 35.59 1.55 0.69
N ASP A 372 36.35 1.04 1.65
CA ASP A 372 35.88 0.82 3.02
C ASP A 372 35.55 2.16 3.69
N SER A 373 34.33 2.25 4.21
CA SER A 373 33.82 3.43 4.91
C SER A 373 32.78 3.00 5.94
N TYR A 374 31.77 3.83 6.21
CA TYR A 374 30.68 3.55 7.11
C TYR A 374 29.37 4.22 6.66
N VAL A 375 28.23 3.70 7.13
CA VAL A 375 26.94 4.39 6.98
C VAL A 375 26.85 5.52 8.02
N PRO A 376 26.68 6.78 7.60
CA PRO A 376 26.65 7.93 8.50
C PRO A 376 25.25 8.13 9.09
N PHE A 377 24.85 7.34 10.09
CA PHE A 377 23.53 7.49 10.71
C PHE A 377 23.43 8.80 11.51
N ARG A 378 22.22 9.39 11.54
CA ARG A 378 21.92 10.61 12.34
C ARG A 378 22.21 10.45 13.83
N SER A 379 22.16 9.23 14.37
CA SER A 379 22.51 8.93 15.76
C SER A 379 24.01 9.06 16.07
N GLY A 380 24.86 9.27 15.05
CA GLY A 380 26.31 9.26 15.17
C GLY A 380 26.94 7.86 15.10
N LYS A 381 26.12 6.80 15.08
CA LYS A 381 26.62 5.43 14.87
C LYS A 381 27.27 5.33 13.49
N LYS A 382 28.51 4.83 13.46
CA LYS A 382 29.27 4.54 12.24
C LYS A 382 29.27 3.03 12.02
N MET A 383 28.42 2.54 11.13
CA MET A 383 28.38 1.11 10.78
C MET A 383 29.34 0.86 9.62
N PRO A 384 30.40 0.06 9.79
CA PRO A 384 31.34 -0.24 8.71
C PRO A 384 30.64 -0.87 7.51
N CYS A 385 31.02 -0.46 6.31
CA CYS A 385 30.50 -0.99 5.05
C CYS A 385 31.46 -0.66 3.91
N TYR A 386 31.36 -1.42 2.82
CA TYR A 386 31.94 -0.98 1.55
C TYR A 386 31.03 0.07 0.93
N CYS A 387 31.57 1.24 0.62
CA CYS A 387 30.80 2.39 0.12
C CYS A 387 31.24 2.72 -1.30
N GLU A 388 30.26 2.88 -2.18
CA GLU A 388 30.44 3.40 -3.53
C GLU A 388 29.68 4.72 -3.68
N ALA A 389 30.26 5.69 -4.38
CA ALA A 389 29.65 6.99 -4.61
C ALA A 389 29.95 7.49 -6.02
N LEU A 390 28.92 7.98 -6.72
CA LEU A 390 29.01 8.52 -8.07
C LEU A 390 28.32 9.86 -8.15
N ALA A 391 29.06 10.90 -8.55
CA ALA A 391 28.49 12.21 -8.83
C ALA A 391 27.85 12.24 -10.23
N ASP A 392 26.68 12.86 -10.33
CA ASP A 392 25.97 13.13 -11.58
C ASP A 392 25.29 14.50 -11.46
N GLY A 393 25.86 15.52 -12.11
CA GLY A 393 25.43 16.90 -11.95
C GLY A 393 25.63 17.41 -10.51
N ASP A 394 24.55 17.86 -9.89
CA ASP A 394 24.50 18.39 -8.51
C ASP A 394 24.22 17.31 -7.45
N LYS A 395 24.09 16.05 -7.87
CA LYS A 395 23.73 14.92 -7.00
C LYS A 395 24.89 13.95 -6.86
N VAL A 396 24.92 13.24 -5.73
CA VAL A 396 25.75 12.05 -5.55
C VAL A 396 24.86 10.86 -5.24
N TYR A 397 24.91 9.85 -6.10
CA TYR A 397 24.33 8.54 -5.81
C TYR A 397 25.31 7.76 -4.95
N VAL A 398 24.80 7.08 -3.94
CA VAL A 398 25.59 6.35 -2.96
C VAL A 398 25.01 4.97 -2.75
N LEU A 399 25.89 3.97 -2.70
CA LEU A 399 25.56 2.60 -2.38
C LEU A 399 26.43 2.13 -1.21
N PHE A 400 25.79 1.77 -0.11
CA PHE A 400 26.42 1.19 1.06
C PHE A 400 26.14 -0.32 1.09
N HIS A 401 27.16 -1.14 0.86
CA HIS A 401 27.07 -2.59 0.97
C HIS A 401 27.30 -3.02 2.42
N LEU A 402 26.23 -3.46 3.09
CA LEU A 402 26.30 -4.01 4.46
C LEU A 402 26.77 -5.46 4.46
N THR A 403 26.53 -6.15 3.36
CA THR A 403 27.08 -7.47 3.04
C THR A 403 27.68 -7.42 1.64
N PRO A 404 28.72 -8.22 1.34
CA PRO A 404 29.34 -8.23 0.02
C PRO A 404 28.30 -8.43 -1.10
N PRO A 405 28.42 -7.74 -2.25
CA PRO A 405 27.58 -8.04 -3.40
C PRO A 405 27.86 -9.45 -3.92
N PRO A 406 26.87 -10.11 -4.58
CA PRO A 406 27.10 -11.41 -5.20
C PRO A 406 28.26 -11.31 -6.19
N ASN A 407 29.14 -12.30 -6.19
CA ASN A 407 30.22 -12.35 -7.17
C ASN A 407 29.63 -12.86 -8.50
N PRO A 408 29.60 -12.06 -9.58
CA PRO A 408 29.04 -12.50 -10.86
C PRO A 408 29.82 -13.67 -11.49
N ASN A 409 31.02 -13.99 -10.98
CA ASN A 409 31.86 -15.10 -11.42
C ASN A 409 31.90 -16.29 -10.45
N GLN A 410 31.12 -16.29 -9.37
CA GLN A 410 30.95 -17.51 -8.56
C GLN A 410 29.83 -18.34 -9.20
N GLU A 411 30.21 -19.39 -9.93
CA GLU A 411 29.28 -20.50 -10.21
C GLU A 411 28.64 -20.91 -8.89
N THR A 412 27.31 -20.88 -8.85
CA THR A 412 26.51 -21.49 -7.78
C THR A 412 26.78 -22.98 -7.80
N LEU A 413 27.79 -23.42 -7.04
CA LEU A 413 27.88 -24.79 -6.54
C LEU A 413 26.72 -24.95 -5.55
N PHE A 414 25.52 -25.30 -6.00
CA PHE A 414 24.53 -26.14 -5.29
C PHE A 414 23.37 -26.51 -6.21
#